data_AF-A0A4U1YS11-F1
#
_entry.id   AF-A0A4U1YS11-F1
#
_cell.length_a   1.000
_cell.length_b   1.000
_cell.length_c   1.000
_cell.angle_alpha   90.00
_cell.angle_beta   90.00
_cell.angle_gamma   90.00
#
_symmetry.space_group_name_H-M   'P 1'
#
loop_
_entity.id
_entity.type
_entity.pdbx_description
1 polymer ?
#
loop_
_entity_poly.entity_id
_entity_poly.type
_entity_poly.pdbx_seq_one_letter_code
_entity_poly.pdbx_strand_id
1 'polypeptide(L)'
;MTVLRYVSFLFVGFLSFQVHSDNFSLKLSTQINTSELYRDSIEKAYFEPSDLILESTEDKVRFKDVLTHFNIKTKIPREAASVGYVVSLDKNIAYCEDSSGGSPVEQPKFVSISFEGKSMLVGESLVFSDFNADDGTHKTSQHPVIFSFKPFDEIVTESQAESCEGAIDIIVGVDI
;
A
#
# COMPACT_ATOMS: atom_id res chain seq x y z
N MET A 1 77.77 25.80 -65.37
CA MET A 1 77.04 24.59 -65.80
C MET A 1 77.26 23.51 -64.74
N THR A 2 76.31 22.90 -64.03
CA THR A 2 74.84 22.94 -64.00
C THR A 2 74.41 22.18 -62.71
N VAL A 3 73.58 22.81 -61.85
CA VAL A 3 72.43 22.27 -61.08
C VAL A 3 72.63 21.20 -59.95
N LEU A 4 72.45 21.68 -58.70
CA LEU A 4 71.43 21.31 -57.68
C LEU A 4 71.35 19.86 -57.11
N ARG A 5 71.43 19.74 -55.77
CA ARG A 5 70.29 19.29 -54.92
C ARG A 5 70.58 19.40 -53.41
N TYR A 6 69.67 20.12 -52.73
CA TYR A 6 69.47 20.15 -51.28
C TYR A 6 68.95 18.80 -50.78
N VAL A 7 69.41 18.35 -49.61
CA VAL A 7 68.65 17.45 -48.74
C VAL A 7 68.77 17.97 -47.31
N SER A 8 67.76 18.72 -46.88
CA SER A 8 67.48 18.93 -45.46
C SER A 8 66.84 17.65 -44.92
N PHE A 9 67.39 17.09 -43.83
CA PHE A 9 66.66 16.14 -43.00
C PHE A 9 66.49 16.74 -41.60
N LEU A 10 65.22 17.02 -41.28
CA LEU A 10 64.75 17.52 -39.99
C LEU A 10 65.19 16.57 -38.86
N PHE A 11 65.86 17.12 -37.85
CA PHE A 11 65.93 16.48 -36.53
C PHE A 11 64.74 17.00 -35.71
N VAL A 12 63.61 16.30 -35.77
CA VAL A 12 62.50 16.50 -34.83
C VAL A 12 62.84 15.74 -33.56
N GLY A 13 63.54 16.42 -32.65
CA GLY A 13 63.70 15.93 -31.28
C GLY A 13 62.35 16.05 -30.56
N PHE A 14 61.73 14.91 -30.26
CA PHE A 14 60.50 14.84 -29.47
C PHE A 14 60.74 15.43 -28.08
N LEU A 15 60.19 16.62 -27.82
CA LEU A 15 60.04 17.13 -26.46
C LEU A 15 59.02 16.24 -25.76
N SER A 16 59.52 15.35 -24.91
CA SER A 16 58.69 14.50 -24.05
C SER A 16 58.18 15.36 -22.90
N PHE A 17 56.95 15.86 -23.02
CA PHE A 17 56.27 16.49 -21.88
C PHE A 17 55.91 15.39 -20.89
N GLN A 18 56.51 15.42 -19.69
CA GLN A 18 56.02 14.60 -18.58
C GLN A 18 54.68 15.20 -18.14
N VAL A 19 53.58 14.58 -18.57
CA VAL A 19 52.25 14.86 -18.04
C VAL A 19 52.16 14.19 -16.68
N HIS A 20 52.33 14.98 -15.62
CA HIS A 20 52.08 14.52 -14.25
C HIS A 20 50.57 14.55 -14.02
N SER A 21 49.95 13.37 -13.92
CA SER A 21 48.54 13.22 -13.57
C SER A 21 48.46 12.89 -12.09
N ASP A 22 48.15 13.88 -11.27
CA ASP A 22 47.81 13.62 -9.87
C ASP A 22 46.42 13.01 -9.81
N ASN A 23 46.37 11.73 -9.45
CA ASN A 23 45.13 11.00 -9.26
C ASN A 23 44.61 11.24 -7.84
N PHE A 24 43.60 12.11 -7.72
CA PHE A 24 42.83 12.24 -6.48
C PHE A 24 41.68 11.23 -6.49
N SER A 25 41.77 10.23 -5.62
CA SER A 25 40.64 9.31 -5.38
C SER A 25 39.80 9.86 -4.23
N LEU A 26 38.62 10.39 -4.58
CA LEU A 26 37.63 10.81 -3.59
C LEU A 26 36.97 9.55 -3.02
N LYS A 27 37.23 9.24 -1.74
CA LYS A 27 36.46 8.20 -1.04
C LYS A 27 35.10 8.77 -0.65
N LEU A 28 34.11 8.58 -1.52
CA LEU A 28 32.71 8.71 -1.18
C LEU A 28 32.35 7.60 -0.18
N SER A 29 32.44 7.89 1.12
CA SER A 29 31.88 7.01 2.15
C SER A 29 30.55 7.59 2.62
N THR A 30 29.46 7.02 2.12
CA THR A 30 28.13 7.26 2.70
C THR A 30 27.89 6.15 3.72
N GLN A 31 27.72 6.51 5.00
CA GLN A 31 27.21 5.56 5.99
C GLN A 31 25.69 5.50 5.83
N ILE A 32 25.19 4.48 5.14
CA ILE A 32 23.76 4.17 5.11
C ILE A 32 23.44 3.45 6.42
N ASN A 33 22.66 4.11 7.29
CA ASN A 33 22.03 3.42 8.41
C ASN A 33 20.60 3.06 8.00
N THR A 34 20.46 1.94 7.30
CA THR A 34 19.19 1.38 6.83
C THR A 34 18.32 0.85 7.95
N SER A 35 18.67 1.11 9.22
CA SER A 35 18.12 0.40 10.34
C SER A 35 16.61 0.58 10.48
N GLU A 36 15.74 -0.37 10.13
CA GLU A 36 15.96 -1.68 9.46
C GLU A 36 14.81 -1.93 8.46
N LEU A 37 14.79 -1.08 7.41
CA LEU A 37 14.09 -1.16 6.10
C LEU A 37 12.63 -1.61 6.10
N TYR A 38 11.88 -1.19 7.11
CA TYR A 38 10.43 -1.35 7.23
C TYR A 38 9.90 -2.74 7.58
N ARG A 39 10.76 -3.70 7.96
CA ARG A 39 10.27 -4.90 8.64
C ARG A 39 9.54 -4.48 9.92
N ASP A 40 8.26 -4.85 10.02
CA ASP A 40 7.36 -4.49 11.11
C ASP A 40 7.19 -2.98 11.34
N SER A 41 7.31 -2.19 10.27
CA SER A 41 7.13 -0.72 10.30
C SER A 41 5.71 -0.30 10.66
N ILE A 42 4.71 -1.08 10.25
CA ILE A 42 3.34 -0.91 10.68
C ILE A 42 3.23 -1.48 12.10
N GLU A 43 3.05 -0.57 13.06
CA GLU A 43 2.87 -0.95 14.46
C GLU A 43 1.46 -1.49 14.70
N LYS A 44 0.46 -0.85 14.10
CA LYS A 44 -0.94 -1.21 14.27
C LYS A 44 -1.77 -0.73 13.09
N ALA A 45 -2.68 -1.59 12.62
CA ALA A 45 -3.77 -1.21 11.75
C ALA A 45 -5.10 -1.54 12.44
N TYR A 46 -6.06 -0.63 12.41
CA TYR A 46 -7.33 -0.79 13.13
C TYR A 46 -8.44 0.10 12.59
N PHE A 47 -9.69 -0.32 12.79
CA PHE A 47 -10.86 0.49 12.52
C PHE A 47 -11.26 1.36 13.71
N GLU A 48 -11.73 2.57 13.44
CA GLU A 48 -12.28 3.49 14.43
C GLU A 48 -13.55 4.19 13.88
N PRO A 49 -14.75 3.88 14.40
CA PRO A 49 -15.02 2.89 15.45
C PRO A 49 -14.73 1.44 15.00
N SER A 50 -14.33 0.58 15.94
CA SER A 50 -14.12 -0.86 15.69
C SER A 50 -15.43 -1.65 15.66
N ASP A 51 -16.41 -1.22 16.45
CA ASP A 51 -17.75 -1.79 16.46
C ASP A 51 -18.67 -0.94 15.58
N LEU A 52 -19.29 -1.58 14.58
CA LEU A 52 -20.20 -0.92 13.66
C LEU A 52 -21.63 -1.12 14.13
N ILE A 53 -22.37 -0.02 14.30
CA ILE A 53 -23.80 -0.06 14.59
C ILE A 53 -24.55 -0.07 13.26
N LEU A 54 -25.27 -1.16 12.98
CA LEU A 54 -26.07 -1.30 11.77
C LEU A 54 -27.50 -0.83 12.04
N GLU A 55 -27.93 0.19 11.31
CA GLU A 55 -29.32 0.67 11.33
C GLU A 55 -30.03 0.26 10.05
N SER A 56 -31.27 -0.20 10.14
CA SER A 56 -32.10 -0.41 8.96
C SER A 56 -32.48 0.91 8.28
N THR A 57 -32.67 0.87 6.96
CA THR A 57 -33.30 1.95 6.20
C THR A 57 -34.77 2.13 6.61
N GLU A 58 -35.38 3.28 6.29
CA GLU A 58 -36.77 3.59 6.67
C GLU A 58 -37.79 2.61 6.08
N ASP A 59 -37.53 2.14 4.85
CA ASP A 59 -38.30 1.13 4.14
C ASP A 59 -38.01 -0.31 4.61
N LYS A 60 -37.03 -0.49 5.51
CA LYS A 60 -36.62 -1.78 6.10
C LYS A 60 -36.17 -2.82 5.09
N VAL A 61 -35.66 -2.42 3.93
CA VAL A 61 -35.19 -3.36 2.89
C VAL A 61 -33.71 -3.69 3.01
N ARG A 62 -32.92 -2.84 3.69
CA ARG A 62 -31.47 -3.05 3.88
C ARG A 62 -30.95 -2.34 5.13
N PHE A 63 -29.68 -2.58 5.47
CA PHE A 63 -28.96 -1.71 6.39
C PHE A 63 -28.49 -0.44 5.67
N LYS A 64 -28.45 0.69 6.40
CA LYS A 64 -27.77 1.90 5.95
C LYS A 64 -26.28 1.62 5.79
N ASP A 65 -25.65 2.34 4.88
CA ASP A 65 -24.20 2.28 4.72
C ASP A 65 -23.54 2.81 6.00
N VAL A 66 -22.49 2.13 6.45
CA VAL A 66 -21.77 2.50 7.69
C VAL A 66 -20.37 2.96 7.36
N LEU A 67 -20.00 4.12 7.89
CA LEU A 67 -18.68 4.73 7.76
C LEU A 67 -17.84 4.43 9.01
N THR A 68 -16.60 4.00 8.78
CA THR A 68 -15.55 3.95 9.79
C THR A 68 -14.24 4.45 9.17
N HIS A 69 -13.21 4.60 9.99
CA HIS A 69 -11.88 4.97 9.52
C HIS A 69 -10.91 3.82 9.74
N PHE A 70 -10.22 3.40 8.68
CA PHE A 70 -9.08 2.51 8.78
C PHE A 70 -7.83 3.34 9.07
N ASN A 71 -7.24 3.10 10.24
CA ASN A 71 -6.10 3.84 10.77
C ASN A 71 -4.86 2.94 10.75
N ILE A 72 -3.74 3.49 10.29
CA ILE A 72 -2.44 2.84 10.28
C ILE A 72 -1.48 3.69 11.12
N LYS A 73 -0.89 3.07 12.15
CA LYS A 73 0.21 3.63 12.95
C LYS A 73 1.50 2.94 12.57
N THR A 74 2.57 3.72 12.45
CA THR A 74 3.87 3.21 12.04
C THR A 74 4.98 3.67 12.98
N LYS A 75 6.14 3.03 12.84
CA LYS A 75 7.41 3.49 13.40
C LYS A 75 8.29 4.21 12.37
N ILE A 76 7.71 4.61 11.24
CA ILE A 76 8.43 5.32 10.18
C ILE A 76 8.56 6.78 10.60
N PRO A 77 9.78 7.34 10.73
CA PRO A 77 9.95 8.74 11.11
C PRO A 77 9.19 9.67 10.15
N ARG A 78 8.53 10.71 10.67
CA ARG A 78 7.75 11.64 9.83
C ARG A 78 8.59 12.33 8.73
N GLU A 79 9.88 12.56 9.01
CA GLU A 79 10.83 13.21 8.10
C GLU A 79 11.42 12.25 7.05
N ALA A 80 11.05 10.97 7.11
CA ALA A 80 11.47 10.00 6.10
C ALA A 80 10.88 10.37 4.74
N ALA A 81 11.61 10.00 3.67
CA ALA A 81 11.11 10.11 2.31
C ALA A 81 9.78 9.37 2.13
N SER A 82 9.06 9.66 1.04
CA SER A 82 7.80 9.01 0.68
C SER A 82 7.90 7.48 0.79
N VAL A 83 7.05 6.86 1.60
CA VAL A 83 7.03 5.39 1.78
C VAL A 83 5.68 4.86 1.35
N GLY A 84 5.66 4.10 0.25
CA GLY A 84 4.45 3.50 -0.27
C GLY A 84 3.92 2.38 0.63
N TYR A 85 2.62 2.10 0.51
CA TYR A 85 2.02 0.92 1.14
C TYR A 85 0.83 0.43 0.32
N VAL A 86 0.49 -0.84 0.56
CA VAL A 86 -0.60 -1.55 -0.07
C VAL A 86 -1.62 -1.95 0.98
N VAL A 87 -2.89 -1.75 0.66
CA VAL A 87 -4.03 -2.29 1.40
C VAL A 87 -4.73 -3.30 0.50
N SER A 88 -4.90 -4.54 0.96
CA SER A 88 -5.52 -5.62 0.19
C SER A 88 -6.69 -6.22 0.95
N LEU A 89 -7.76 -6.56 0.23
CA LEU A 89 -8.89 -7.29 0.80
C LEU A 89 -8.67 -8.80 0.57
N ASP A 90 -8.33 -9.53 1.61
CA ASP A 90 -8.00 -10.96 1.51
C ASP A 90 -9.23 -11.85 1.70
N LYS A 91 -10.15 -11.43 2.57
CA LYS A 91 -11.36 -12.19 2.89
C LYS A 91 -12.55 -11.28 3.02
N ASN A 92 -13.69 -11.72 2.50
CA ASN A 92 -14.98 -11.11 2.71
C ASN A 92 -16.04 -12.20 2.48
N ILE A 93 -16.37 -12.90 3.55
CA ILE A 93 -17.32 -14.01 3.52
C ILE A 93 -18.33 -13.84 4.65
N ALA A 94 -19.55 -14.29 4.40
CA ALA A 94 -20.58 -14.42 5.42
C ALA A 94 -21.32 -15.75 5.20
N TYR A 95 -21.82 -16.31 6.28
CA TYR A 95 -22.68 -17.48 6.30
C TYR A 95 -23.93 -17.11 7.07
N CYS A 96 -25.10 -17.41 6.51
CA CYS A 96 -26.36 -17.17 7.19
C CYS A 96 -27.04 -18.49 7.54
N GLU A 97 -27.56 -18.55 8.75
CA GLU A 97 -28.42 -19.62 9.24
C GLU A 97 -29.88 -19.17 9.13
N ASP A 98 -30.76 -20.14 8.92
CA ASP A 98 -32.20 -19.90 8.86
C ASP A 98 -32.94 -20.75 9.90
N SER A 99 -34.23 -20.45 10.04
CA SER A 99 -35.10 -21.08 11.04
C SER A 99 -35.34 -22.58 10.81
N SER A 100 -34.87 -23.15 9.70
CA SER A 100 -35.03 -24.56 9.39
C SER A 100 -34.04 -25.46 10.15
N GLY A 101 -32.99 -24.88 10.74
CA GLY A 101 -31.92 -25.62 11.42
C GLY A 101 -30.97 -26.32 10.45
N GLY A 102 -30.97 -25.92 9.17
CA GLY A 102 -30.03 -26.38 8.16
C GLY A 102 -28.60 -25.89 8.40
N SER A 103 -27.67 -26.33 7.55
CA SER A 103 -26.29 -25.82 7.61
C SER A 103 -26.23 -24.36 7.12
N PRO A 104 -25.36 -23.52 7.71
CA PRO A 104 -25.18 -22.14 7.26
C PRO A 104 -24.88 -22.06 5.76
N VAL A 105 -25.56 -21.16 5.05
CA VAL A 105 -25.39 -20.95 3.61
C VAL A 105 -24.47 -19.76 3.38
N GLU A 106 -23.42 -19.97 2.58
CA GLU A 106 -22.49 -18.91 2.19
C GLU A 106 -23.21 -17.81 1.41
N GLN A 107 -23.02 -16.56 1.84
CA GLN A 107 -23.51 -15.36 1.19
C GLN A 107 -22.34 -14.62 0.52
N PRO A 108 -22.04 -14.91 -0.76
CA PRO A 108 -20.98 -14.23 -1.47
C PRO A 108 -21.32 -12.74 -1.61
N LYS A 109 -20.33 -11.87 -1.38
CA LYS A 109 -20.46 -10.40 -1.47
C LYS A 109 -21.54 -9.83 -0.53
N PHE A 110 -21.76 -10.45 0.63
CA PHE A 110 -22.74 -9.97 1.62
C PHE A 110 -22.50 -8.51 2.03
N VAL A 111 -21.24 -8.11 2.10
CA VAL A 111 -20.83 -6.72 2.32
C VAL A 111 -19.98 -6.24 1.15
N SER A 112 -20.27 -5.07 0.61
CA SER A 112 -19.39 -4.34 -0.30
C SER A 112 -18.56 -3.35 0.51
N ILE A 113 -17.26 -3.30 0.27
CA ILE A 113 -16.32 -2.45 0.99
C ILE A 113 -15.82 -1.39 0.03
N SER A 114 -16.00 -0.12 0.36
CA SER A 114 -15.45 1.00 -0.39
C SER A 114 -14.40 1.71 0.45
N PHE A 115 -13.18 1.78 -0.08
CA PHE A 115 -12.01 2.34 0.58
C PHE A 115 -11.57 3.57 -0.21
N GLU A 116 -11.55 4.76 0.41
CA GLU A 116 -11.32 6.04 -0.31
C GLU A 116 -12.28 6.25 -1.49
N GLY A 117 -13.54 5.79 -1.33
CA GLY A 117 -14.57 5.86 -2.37
C GLY A 117 -14.41 4.84 -3.51
N LYS A 118 -13.40 3.96 -3.46
CA LYS A 118 -13.20 2.88 -4.43
C LYS A 118 -13.65 1.56 -3.85
N SER A 119 -14.55 0.87 -4.56
CA SER A 119 -14.94 -0.49 -4.18
C SER A 119 -13.74 -1.44 -4.28
N MET A 120 -13.56 -2.31 -3.29
CA MET A 120 -12.55 -3.35 -3.26
C MET A 120 -13.20 -4.74 -3.35
N LEU A 121 -12.71 -5.56 -4.28
CA LEU A 121 -13.04 -6.98 -4.35
C LEU A 121 -11.98 -7.83 -3.64
N VAL A 122 -12.36 -9.05 -3.25
CA VAL A 122 -11.42 -10.00 -2.67
C VAL A 122 -10.29 -10.29 -3.67
N GLY A 123 -9.05 -10.19 -3.22
CA GLY A 123 -7.83 -10.30 -4.03
C GLY A 123 -7.40 -8.99 -4.69
N GLU A 124 -8.16 -7.89 -4.57
CA GLU A 124 -7.74 -6.57 -5.02
C GLU A 124 -6.92 -5.82 -3.98
N SER A 125 -6.05 -4.94 -4.49
CA SER A 125 -5.14 -4.12 -3.71
C SER A 125 -5.22 -2.66 -4.12
N LEU A 126 -5.20 -1.76 -3.15
CA LEU A 126 -5.00 -0.33 -3.33
C LEU A 126 -3.58 0.04 -2.95
N VAL A 127 -2.91 0.76 -3.84
CA VAL A 127 -1.53 1.23 -3.65
C VAL A 127 -1.54 2.73 -3.34
N PHE A 128 -0.82 3.10 -2.29
CA PHE A 128 -0.66 4.46 -1.83
C PHE A 128 0.83 4.82 -1.92
N SER A 129 1.13 6.03 -2.39
CA SER A 129 2.52 6.49 -2.58
C SER A 129 3.19 6.96 -1.30
N ASP A 130 2.40 7.40 -0.32
CA ASP A 130 2.85 7.77 1.02
C ASP A 130 1.71 7.68 2.04
N PHE A 131 2.07 7.66 3.32
CA PHE A 131 1.19 7.86 4.46
C PHE A 131 0.65 9.30 4.46
N ASN A 132 -0.63 9.50 4.77
CA ASN A 132 -1.31 10.79 4.60
C ASN A 132 -1.33 11.70 5.84
N ALA A 133 -0.73 11.27 6.96
CA ALA A 133 -0.68 12.00 8.22
C ALA A 133 0.59 11.65 9.04
N ASP A 134 0.73 12.26 10.23
CA ASP A 134 1.75 11.92 11.23
C ASP A 134 1.24 12.18 12.66
N ASP A 135 1.88 11.56 13.66
CA ASP A 135 1.57 11.74 15.10
C ASP A 135 2.52 12.71 15.82
N GLY A 136 3.28 13.50 15.06
CA GLY A 136 4.35 14.36 15.55
C GLY A 136 5.73 13.70 15.58
N THR A 137 5.81 12.37 15.56
CA THR A 137 7.08 11.61 15.52
C THR A 137 7.16 10.67 14.32
N HIS A 138 6.07 9.95 14.03
CA HIS A 138 6.00 8.93 13.00
C HIS A 138 4.86 9.19 12.01
N LYS A 139 5.02 8.67 10.79
CA LYS A 139 3.98 8.67 9.76
C LYS A 139 2.78 7.85 10.20
N THR A 140 1.59 8.30 9.87
CA THR A 140 0.31 7.62 10.10
C THR A 140 -0.56 7.75 8.87
N SER A 141 -1.58 6.91 8.76
CA SER A 141 -2.60 7.08 7.72
C SER A 141 -3.98 6.87 8.27
N GLN A 142 -4.94 7.60 7.73
CA GLN A 142 -6.35 7.42 8.00
C GLN A 142 -7.13 7.42 6.69
N HIS A 143 -8.01 6.43 6.53
CA HIS A 143 -8.82 6.27 5.33
C HIS A 143 -10.29 6.04 5.69
N PRO A 144 -11.24 6.76 5.07
CA PRO A 144 -12.64 6.44 5.18
C PRO A 144 -12.92 5.10 4.50
N VAL A 145 -13.63 4.24 5.22
CA VAL A 145 -14.10 2.93 4.73
C VAL A 145 -15.60 2.86 4.93
N ILE A 146 -16.32 2.58 3.84
CA ILE A 146 -17.77 2.43 3.83
C ILE A 146 -18.10 0.95 3.64
N PHE A 147 -18.92 0.43 4.55
CA PHE A 147 -19.50 -0.90 4.45
C PHE A 147 -20.95 -0.78 3.98
N SER A 148 -21.26 -1.42 2.84
CA SER A 148 -22.59 -1.48 2.25
C SER A 148 -23.07 -2.92 2.25
N PHE A 149 -24.06 -3.21 3.08
CA PHE A 149 -24.64 -4.54 3.19
C PHE A 149 -25.66 -4.78 2.08
N LYS A 150 -25.78 -6.04 1.66
CA LYS A 150 -26.81 -6.45 0.72
C LYS A 150 -28.22 -6.11 1.25
N PRO A 151 -29.17 -5.86 0.33
CA PRO A 151 -30.59 -5.92 0.64
C PRO A 151 -31.01 -7.25 1.25
N PHE A 152 -32.01 -7.23 2.13
CA PHE A 152 -32.49 -8.41 2.85
C PHE A 152 -33.14 -9.45 1.93
N ASP A 153 -33.71 -9.02 0.80
CA ASP A 153 -34.28 -9.90 -0.22
C ASP A 153 -33.23 -10.57 -1.12
N GLU A 154 -31.98 -10.14 -1.05
CA GLU A 154 -30.84 -10.78 -1.72
C GLU A 154 -30.10 -11.81 -0.83
N ILE A 155 -30.54 -11.99 0.42
CA ILE A 155 -30.03 -13.02 1.32
C ILE A 155 -30.69 -14.35 0.94
N VAL A 156 -29.87 -15.33 0.55
CA VAL A 156 -30.36 -16.60 0.02
C VAL A 156 -30.18 -17.70 1.05
N THR A 157 -31.29 -18.12 1.66
CA THR A 157 -31.40 -19.25 2.60
C THR A 157 -32.57 -20.16 2.19
N GLU A 158 -32.71 -21.34 2.80
CA GLU A 158 -33.83 -22.26 2.49
C GLU A 158 -35.15 -21.74 3.05
N SER A 159 -35.10 -21.12 4.23
CA SER A 159 -36.19 -20.36 4.85
C SER A 159 -35.80 -18.91 5.11
N GLN A 160 -36.50 -18.20 6.00
CA GLN A 160 -36.14 -16.85 6.39
C GLN A 160 -34.84 -16.85 7.22
N ALA A 161 -33.83 -16.12 6.76
CA ALA A 161 -32.57 -15.95 7.49
C ALA A 161 -32.81 -15.37 8.90
N GLU A 162 -32.17 -15.98 9.90
CA GLU A 162 -32.26 -15.57 11.30
C GLU A 162 -30.99 -14.87 11.78
N SER A 163 -29.83 -15.41 11.41
CA SER A 163 -28.53 -14.89 11.79
C SER A 163 -27.55 -14.99 10.62
N CYS A 164 -26.58 -14.07 10.60
CA CYS A 164 -25.47 -14.12 9.66
C CYS A 164 -24.17 -13.84 10.41
N GLU A 165 -23.17 -14.68 10.21
CA GLU A 165 -21.83 -14.50 10.76
C GLU A 165 -20.83 -14.42 9.62
N GLY A 166 -19.85 -13.53 9.73
CA GLY A 166 -18.91 -13.29 8.66
C GLY A 166 -17.58 -12.77 9.15
N ALA A 167 -16.62 -12.73 8.23
CA ALA A 167 -15.29 -12.22 8.48
C ALA A 167 -14.81 -11.42 7.26
N ILE A 168 -14.18 -10.30 7.57
CA ILE A 168 -13.52 -9.43 6.60
C ILE A 168 -12.07 -9.30 7.05
N ASP A 169 -11.14 -9.73 6.19
CA ASP A 169 -9.71 -9.67 6.46
C ASP A 169 -9.08 -8.66 5.51
N ILE A 170 -8.51 -7.60 6.08
CA ILE A 170 -7.73 -6.60 5.36
C ILE A 170 -6.26 -6.77 5.73
N ILE A 171 -5.42 -6.89 4.72
CA ILE A 171 -3.98 -6.97 4.85
C ILE A 171 -3.40 -5.62 4.49
N VAL A 172 -2.49 -5.12 5.32
CA VAL A 172 -1.71 -3.93 5.01
C VAL A 172 -0.22 -4.30 5.01
N GLY A 173 0.50 -3.81 4.01
CA GLY A 173 1.95 -4.03 3.89
C GLY A 173 2.62 -2.79 3.33
N VAL A 174 3.82 -2.48 3.82
CA VAL A 174 4.65 -1.43 3.24
C VAL A 174 5.21 -1.91 1.90
N ASP A 175 5.11 -1.05 0.89
CA ASP A 175 5.62 -1.28 -0.47
C ASP A 175 6.99 -0.58 -0.59
N ILE A 176 8.05 -1.34 -0.90
CA ILE A 176 9.44 -0.88 -0.92
C ILE A 176 10.01 -0.99 -2.32
#